data_AF-Q3S912-F1
#
_entry.id   AF-Q3S912-F1
#
_cell.length_a   1.000
_cell.length_b   1.000
_cell.length_c   1.000
_cell.angle_alpha   90.00
_cell.angle_beta   90.00
_cell.angle_gamma   90.00
#
_symmetry.space_group_name_H-M   'P 1'
#
loop_
_entity.id
_entity.type
_entity.pdbx_description
1 polymer ?
#
loop_
_entity_poly.entity_id
_entity_poly.type
_entity_poly.pdbx_seq_one_letter_code
_entity_poly.pdbx_strand_id
1 'polypeptide(L)' 'WLIPITFLTIGYGDVVPGTLWGKIVCLCTGVMGVCCTALLVAVVARKLEFNKAEKHVHNFMMDIHYAKEMKES' A
#
# COMPACT_ATOMS: atom_id res chain seq x y z
N TRP A 1 -17.50 -12.47 -9.37
CA TRP A 1 -16.84 -11.48 -10.25
C TRP A 1 -17.02 -10.05 -9.74
N LEU A 2 -18.25 -9.57 -9.59
CA LEU A 2 -18.54 -8.19 -9.12
C LEU A 2 -17.90 -7.81 -7.77
N ILE A 3 -18.03 -8.67 -6.75
CA ILE A 3 -17.57 -8.39 -5.37
C ILE A 3 -16.07 -8.04 -5.27
N PRO A 4 -15.13 -8.87 -5.78
CA PRO A 4 -13.70 -8.50 -5.74
C PRO A 4 -13.37 -7.25 -6.56
N ILE A 5 -14.08 -6.98 -7.67
CA ILE A 5 -13.91 -5.76 -8.48
C ILE A 5 -14.35 -4.51 -7.70
N THR A 6 -15.47 -4.59 -6.98
CA THR A 6 -15.94 -3.52 -6.10
C THR A 6 -15.03 -3.34 -4.88
N PHE A 7 -14.52 -4.44 -4.31
CA PHE A 7 -13.60 -4.41 -3.17
C PHE A 7 -12.25 -3.77 -3.52
N LEU A 8 -11.70 -4.08 -4.70
CA LEU A 8 -10.47 -3.44 -5.21
C LEU A 8 -10.74 -2.04 -5.79
N THR A 9 -11.96 -1.53 -5.72
CA THR A 9 -12.35 -0.21 -6.23
C THR A 9 -12.10 -0.03 -7.74
N ILE A 10 -12.11 -1.11 -8.54
CA ILE A 10 -11.86 -1.06 -10.00
C ILE A 10 -13.09 -0.54 -10.75
N GLY A 11 -14.25 -1.17 -10.53
CA GLY A 11 -15.54 -0.70 -11.04
C GLY A 11 -15.70 -0.64 -12.58
N TYR A 12 -15.49 -1.75 -13.30
CA TYR A 12 -15.65 -1.79 -14.76
C TYR A 12 -17.04 -1.38 -15.27
N GLY A 13 -18.11 -1.66 -14.50
CA GLY A 13 -19.49 -1.29 -14.85
C GLY A 13 -20.20 -2.23 -15.82
N ASP A 14 -19.57 -3.35 -16.19
CA ASP A 14 -20.13 -4.44 -16.99
C ASP A 14 -21.29 -5.17 -16.28
N VAL A 15 -21.19 -5.30 -14.96
CA VAL A 15 -22.24 -5.84 -14.09
C VAL A 15 -22.51 -4.82 -12.99
N VAL A 16 -23.78 -4.46 -12.78
CA VAL A 16 -24.20 -3.50 -11.74
C VAL A 16 -25.42 -4.02 -10.99
N PRO A 17 -25.49 -3.83 -9.65
CA PRO A 17 -26.64 -4.28 -8.88
C PRO A 17 -27.88 -3.44 -9.22
N GLY A 18 -28.88 -4.07 -9.85
CA GLY A 18 -30.16 -3.44 -10.15
C GLY A 18 -31.08 -3.28 -8.92
N THR A 19 -30.91 -4.13 -7.90
CA THR A 19 -31.72 -4.12 -6.68
C THR A 19 -31.14 -3.23 -5.59
N LEU A 20 -32.01 -2.64 -4.76
CA LEU A 20 -31.59 -1.79 -3.63
C LEU A 20 -30.65 -2.54 -2.66
N TRP A 21 -30.99 -3.77 -2.33
CA TRP A 21 -30.17 -4.63 -1.46
C TRP A 21 -28.79 -4.93 -2.07
N GLY A 22 -28.72 -5.14 -3.39
CA GLY A 22 -27.44 -5.33 -4.07
C GLY A 22 -26.55 -4.09 -4.01
N LYS A 23 -27.15 -2.89 -4.10
CA LYS A 23 -26.42 -1.62 -3.97
C LYS A 23 -25.85 -1.43 -2.56
N ILE A 24 -26.60 -1.80 -1.52
CA ILE A 24 -26.12 -1.76 -0.12
C ILE A 24 -24.92 -2.69 0.06
N VAL A 25 -25.00 -3.93 -0.45
CA VAL A 25 -23.88 -4.88 -0.36
C VAL A 25 -22.65 -4.38 -1.10
N CYS A 26 -22.80 -3.81 -2.31
CA CYS A 26 -21.69 -3.19 -3.03
C CYS A 26 -21.07 -2.02 -2.25
N LEU A 27 -21.89 -1.18 -1.60
CA LEU A 27 -21.40 -0.08 -0.77
C LEU A 27 -20.59 -0.60 0.43
N CYS A 28 -21.13 -1.55 1.19
CA CYS A 28 -20.43 -2.17 2.32
C CYS A 28 -19.11 -2.81 1.87
N THR A 29 -19.12 -3.53 0.74
CA THR A 29 -17.93 -4.16 0.17
C THR A 29 -16.86 -3.13 -0.22
N GLY A 30 -17.27 -2.02 -0.82
CA GLY A 30 -16.36 -0.92 -1.18
C GLY A 30 -15.71 -0.28 0.05
N VAL A 31 -16.49 0.00 1.09
CA VAL A 31 -15.96 0.54 2.37
C VAL A 31 -14.97 -0.42 3.00
N MET A 32 -15.30 -1.71 3.07
CA MET A 32 -14.39 -2.74 3.58
C MET A 32 -13.08 -2.80 2.77
N GLY A 33 -13.16 -2.68 1.45
CA GLY A 33 -11.99 -2.65 0.56
C GLY A 33 -11.03 -1.51 0.85
N VAL A 34 -11.56 -0.30 1.05
CA VAL A 34 -10.77 0.88 1.44
C VAL A 34 -10.12 0.67 2.81
N CYS A 35 -10.87 0.19 3.80
CA CYS A 35 -10.33 -0.09 5.13
C CYS A 35 -9.19 -1.12 5.10
N CYS A 36 -9.36 -2.21 4.36
CA CYS A 36 -8.33 -3.23 4.19
C CYS A 36 -7.08 -2.68 3.49
N THR A 37 -7.26 -1.86 2.46
CA THR A 37 -6.15 -1.22 1.74
C THR A 37 -5.37 -0.28 2.68
N ALA A 38 -6.06 0.53 3.48
CA ALA A 38 -5.40 1.40 4.47
C ALA A 38 -4.59 0.60 5.50
N LEU A 39 -5.15 -0.51 6.01
CA LEU A 39 -4.43 -1.40 6.92
C LEU A 39 -3.20 -2.03 6.28
N LEU A 40 -3.32 -2.48 5.02
CA LEU A 40 -2.20 -3.03 4.26
C LEU A 40 -1.10 -2.00 4.07
N VAL A 41 -1.42 -0.77 3.65
CA VAL A 41 -0.44 0.32 3.52
C VAL A 41 0.29 0.58 4.85
N ALA A 42 -0.44 0.62 5.98
CA ALA A 42 0.17 0.81 7.29
C ALA A 42 1.08 -0.36 7.69
N VAL A 43 0.71 -1.60 7.39
CA VAL A 43 1.55 -2.77 7.64
C VAL A 43 2.81 -2.75 6.77
N VAL A 44 2.65 -2.48 5.47
CA VAL A 44 3.76 -2.40 4.52
C VAL A 44 4.71 -1.27 4.89
N ALA A 45 4.21 -0.09 5.24
CA ALA A 45 5.04 1.02 5.72
C ALA A 45 5.90 0.62 6.92
N ARG A 46 5.30 -0.03 7.93
CA ARG A 46 6.04 -0.53 9.10
C ARG A 46 7.06 -1.62 8.79
N LYS A 47 6.85 -2.40 7.72
CA LYS A 47 7.80 -3.44 7.26
C LYS A 47 8.93 -2.85 6.41
N LEU A 48 8.68 -1.75 5.71
CA LEU A 48 9.66 -1.03 4.91
C LEU A 48 10.45 0.02 5.71
N GLU A 49 9.91 0.49 6.84
CA GLU A 49 10.66 1.29 7.79
C GLU A 49 11.82 0.47 8.34
N PHE A 50 13.03 0.80 7.88
CA PHE A 50 14.26 0.21 8.37
C PHE A 50 14.33 0.29 9.90
N ASN A 51 14.68 -0.83 10.52
CA ASN A 51 14.89 -0.85 11.96
C ASN A 51 16.05 0.10 12.32
N LYS A 52 16.07 0.64 13.54
CA LYS A 52 17.06 1.62 14.01
C LYS A 52 18.50 1.18 13.73
N ALA A 53 18.79 -0.11 13.85
CA ALA A 53 20.09 -0.71 13.55
C ALA A 53 20.42 -0.70 12.04
N GLU A 54 19.47 -1.06 11.18
CA GLU A 54 19.66 -1.04 9.72
C GLU A 54 19.86 0.39 9.22
N LYS A 55 19.12 1.36 9.78
CA LYS A 55 19.30 2.79 9.46
C LYS A 55 20.70 3.29 9.82
N HIS A 56 21.27 2.82 10.94
CA HIS A 56 22.63 3.18 11.34
C HIS A 56 23.68 2.62 10.37
N VAL A 57 23.57 1.34 10.00
CA VAL A 57 24.47 0.70 9.03
C VAL A 57 24.35 1.35 7.65
N HIS A 58 23.13 1.67 7.21
CA HIS A 58 22.89 2.33 5.94
C HIS A 58 23.51 3.74 5.90
N ASN A 59 23.39 4.50 6.99
CA ASN A 59 24.03 5.82 7.08
C ASN A 59 25.56 5.71 7.07
N PHE A 60 26.11 4.75 7.81
CA PHE A 60 27.55 4.50 7.83
C PHE A 60 28.11 4.08 6.46
N MET A 61 27.41 3.21 5.73
CA MET A 61 27.82 2.80 4.39
C MET A 61 27.79 3.98 3.41
N MET A 62 26.77 4.84 3.51
CA MET A 62 26.65 6.06 2.72
C MET A 62 27.79 7.05 3.02
N ASP A 63 28.15 7.24 4.29
CA ASP A 63 29.27 8.10 4.70
C ASP A 63 30.61 7.60 4.12
N ILE A 64 30.86 6.28 4.15
CA ILE A 64 32.05 5.69 3.53
C ILE A 64 32.06 5.93 2.01
N HIS A 65 30.90 5.78 1.36
CA HIS A 65 30.78 5.99 -0.09
C HIS A 65 31.10 7.43 -0.48
N TYR A 66 30.49 8.42 0.21
CA TYR A 66 30.78 9.83 -0.01
C TYR A 66 32.23 10.19 0.30
N ALA A 67 32.81 9.65 1.38
CA ALA A 67 34.22 9.89 1.72
C ALA A 67 35.18 9.33 0.67
N LYS A 68 34.79 8.24 -0.01
CA LYS A 68 35.57 7.68 -1.12
C LYS A 68 35.49 8.57 -2.36
N GLU A 69 34.29 9.02 -2.73
CA GLU A 69 34.11 9.90 -3.89
C GLU A 69 34.86 11.23 -3.75
N MET A 70 34.86 11.83 -2.55
CA MET A 70 35.64 13.06 -2.32
C MET A 70 37.15 12.88 -2.39
N LYS A 71 37.66 11.64 -2.23
CA LYS A 71 39.09 11.34 -2.31
C LYS A 71 39.55 11.03 -3.73
N GLU A 72 38.64 10.61 -4.60
CA GLU A 72 38.92 10.32 -6.01
C GLU A 72 38.69 11.54 -6.92
N SER A 73 38.12 12.62 -6.38
CA SER A 73 37.97 13.92 -7.05
C SER A 73 39.07 14.91 -6.69
#